data_AF-A0A968J3J5-F1
#
_entry.id   AF-A0A968J3J5-F1
#
_cell.length_a   1.000
_cell.length_b   1.000
_cell.length_c   1.000
_cell.angle_alpha   90.00
_cell.angle_beta   90.00
_cell.angle_gamma   90.00
#
_symmetry.space_group_name_H-M   'P 1'
#
loop_
_entity.id
_entity.type
_entity.pdbx_description
1 polymer ?
#
loop_
_entity_poly.entity_id
_entity_poly.type
_entity_poly.pdbx_seq_one_letter_code
_entity_poly.pdbx_strand_id
1 'polypeptide(L)'
;MKDPRPVSIEVRRQSSHQTHVQIYSQTGGKQRIHAEGTVRHEHCQSLGVLTPPQLQDAQSRVRAGLYPHRFPNGPVFQVIETMELGRNHVARAHLALTSPPPEGGFLPMTLMDGAFQVESATRSGFDRYSGLPKHFTSMVWMPGFAQVEQALCIATTEDDSTTSLGELWFVDSQQRILSHLQGLTLTAQVPRL
;
A
#
# COMPACT_ATOMS: atom_id res chain seq x y z
N MET A 1 -12.79 0.33 -27.37
CA MET A 1 -12.56 0.11 -25.92
C MET A 1 -13.40 -1.08 -25.50
N LYS A 2 -12.87 -2.04 -24.73
CA LYS A 2 -13.70 -3.10 -24.15
C LYS A 2 -14.49 -2.49 -23.00
N ASP A 3 -15.81 -2.69 -22.96
CA ASP A 3 -16.64 -2.25 -21.85
C ASP A 3 -16.07 -2.78 -20.51
N PRO A 4 -15.95 -1.94 -19.47
CA PRO A 4 -15.51 -2.40 -18.17
C PRO A 4 -16.53 -3.41 -17.62
N ARG A 5 -16.03 -4.60 -17.25
CA ARG A 5 -16.86 -5.64 -16.64
C ARG A 5 -17.41 -5.12 -15.31
N PRO A 6 -18.71 -5.33 -15.01
CA PRO A 6 -19.25 -4.94 -13.72
C PRO A 6 -18.52 -5.70 -12.60
N VAL A 7 -18.08 -4.94 -11.60
CA VAL A 7 -17.45 -5.46 -10.38
C VAL A 7 -18.52 -5.46 -9.28
N SER A 8 -18.60 -6.57 -8.55
CA SER A 8 -19.50 -6.76 -7.42
C SER A 8 -18.70 -6.91 -6.14
N ILE A 9 -19.28 -6.45 -5.03
CA ILE A 9 -18.73 -6.59 -3.69
C ILE A 9 -19.72 -7.42 -2.89
N GLU A 10 -19.26 -8.53 -2.34
CA GLU A 10 -20.02 -9.35 -1.41
C GLU A 10 -19.45 -9.20 -0.01
N VAL A 11 -20.34 -8.95 0.95
CA VAL A 11 -20.01 -8.72 2.35
C VAL A 11 -20.79 -9.73 3.19
N ARG A 12 -20.08 -10.68 3.79
CA ARG A 12 -20.65 -11.73 4.64
C ARG A 12 -20.22 -11.50 6.08
N ARG A 13 -21.16 -11.16 6.96
CA ARG A 13 -20.90 -11.08 8.40
C ARG A 13 -20.69 -12.49 8.95
N GLN A 14 -19.53 -12.74 9.57
CA GLN A 14 -19.19 -14.03 10.19
C GLN A 14 -19.45 -14.00 11.70
N SER A 15 -19.23 -12.86 12.37
CA SER A 15 -19.53 -12.67 13.79
C SER A 15 -19.85 -11.19 14.09
N SER A 16 -20.03 -10.84 15.38
CA SER A 16 -20.25 -9.45 15.78
C SER A 16 -19.07 -8.54 15.41
N HIS A 17 -17.85 -9.08 15.33
CA HIS A 17 -16.60 -8.36 15.12
C HIS A 17 -15.86 -8.77 13.84
N GLN A 18 -16.41 -9.66 13.03
CA GLN A 18 -15.71 -10.20 11.86
C GLN A 18 -16.62 -10.23 10.63
N THR A 19 -16.12 -9.62 9.57
CA THR A 19 -16.80 -9.51 8.27
C THR A 19 -15.87 -9.98 7.17
N HIS A 20 -16.31 -10.97 6.40
CA HIS A 20 -15.61 -11.41 5.22
C HIS A 20 -16.05 -10.59 4.00
N VAL A 21 -15.10 -10.16 3.19
CA VAL A 21 -15.35 -9.31 2.01
C VAL A 21 -14.71 -9.95 0.80
N GLN A 22 -15.48 -10.06 -0.29
CA GLN A 22 -15.02 -10.59 -1.56
C GLN A 22 -15.41 -9.63 -2.68
N ILE A 23 -14.43 -9.27 -3.52
CA ILE A 23 -14.61 -8.43 -4.70
C ILE A 23 -14.44 -9.31 -5.94
N TYR A 24 -15.44 -9.37 -6.81
CA TYR A 24 -15.43 -10.26 -7.97
C TYR A 24 -16.13 -9.66 -9.18
N SER A 25 -15.92 -10.26 -10.34
CA SER A 25 -16.74 -10.03 -11.55
C SER A 25 -17.32 -11.35 -12.03
N GLN A 26 -18.53 -11.32 -12.60
CA GLN A 26 -19.15 -12.49 -13.24
C GLN A 26 -19.16 -12.32 -14.75
N THR A 27 -18.82 -13.39 -15.48
CA THR A 27 -18.91 -13.40 -16.95
C THR A 27 -19.18 -14.83 -17.42
N GLY A 28 -20.24 -15.04 -18.20
CA GLY A 28 -20.57 -16.36 -18.76
C GLY A 28 -20.75 -17.45 -17.71
N GLY A 29 -21.39 -17.14 -16.57
CA GLY A 29 -21.59 -18.07 -15.46
C GLY A 29 -20.34 -18.38 -14.61
N LYS A 30 -19.17 -17.81 -14.95
CA LYS A 30 -17.93 -17.95 -14.17
C LYS A 30 -17.69 -16.73 -13.30
N GLN A 31 -17.36 -16.96 -12.03
CA GLN A 31 -16.92 -15.93 -11.10
C GLN A 31 -15.39 -15.80 -11.15
N ARG A 32 -14.90 -14.57 -11.22
CA ARG A 32 -13.48 -14.24 -11.05
C ARG A 32 -13.31 -13.35 -9.83
N ILE A 33 -12.55 -13.83 -8.85
CA ILE A 33 -12.19 -13.09 -7.64
C ILE A 33 -11.04 -12.13 -7.97
N HIS A 34 -11.18 -10.86 -7.56
CA HIS A 34 -10.15 -9.83 -7.70
C HIS A 34 -9.44 -9.55 -6.37
N ALA A 35 -10.19 -9.56 -5.27
CA ALA A 35 -9.66 -9.44 -3.92
C ALA A 35 -10.59 -10.17 -2.94
N GLU A 36 -10.03 -10.67 -1.85
CA GLU A 36 -10.74 -11.36 -0.79
C GLU A 36 -10.00 -11.13 0.53
N GLY A 37 -10.73 -10.98 1.62
CA GLY A 37 -10.13 -10.76 2.92
C GLY A 37 -11.14 -10.73 4.05
N THR A 38 -10.64 -10.57 5.26
CA THR A 38 -11.46 -10.48 6.46
C THR A 38 -11.19 -9.16 7.18
N VAL A 39 -12.24 -8.39 7.44
CA VAL A 39 -12.22 -7.19 8.26
C VAL A 39 -12.59 -7.56 9.69
N ARG A 40 -11.74 -7.20 10.65
CA ARG A 40 -12.00 -7.37 12.08
C ARG A 40 -12.21 -6.01 12.74
N HIS A 41 -13.32 -5.87 13.45
CA HIS A 41 -13.63 -4.69 14.24
C HIS A 41 -13.17 -4.93 15.67
N GLU A 42 -11.91 -4.61 15.92
CA GLU A 42 -11.29 -4.71 17.24
C GLU A 42 -11.24 -3.30 17.88
N HIS A 43 -11.40 -3.21 19.20
CA HIS A 43 -11.13 -1.96 19.91
C HIS A 43 -9.64 -1.65 19.75
N CYS A 44 -9.32 -0.62 18.97
CA CYS A 44 -7.96 -0.18 18.66
C CYS A 44 -7.17 0.06 19.95
N GLN A 45 -6.35 -0.91 20.37
CA GLN A 45 -5.47 -0.78 21.53
C GLN A 45 -3.99 -1.01 21.22
N SER A 46 -3.61 -1.54 20.04
CA SER A 46 -2.29 -2.18 19.90
C SER A 46 -1.27 -1.53 18.97
N LEU A 47 -1.59 -0.53 18.14
CA LEU A 47 -0.54 0.13 17.31
C LEU A 47 0.37 1.06 18.10
N GLY A 48 -0.09 1.63 19.23
CA GLY A 48 0.70 2.56 20.05
C GLY A 48 1.93 1.95 20.73
N VAL A 49 2.11 0.63 20.65
CA VAL A 49 3.27 -0.10 21.20
C VAL A 49 4.33 -0.35 20.12
N LEU A 50 3.96 -0.26 18.84
CA LEU A 50 4.89 -0.51 17.75
C LEU A 50 5.77 0.72 17.51
N THR A 51 7.05 0.48 17.21
CA THR A 51 7.99 1.54 16.82
C THR A 51 8.32 1.35 15.34
N PRO A 52 8.07 2.35 14.47
CA PRO A 52 8.42 2.27 13.07
C PRO A 52 9.94 2.09 12.89
N PRO A 53 10.38 1.30 11.91
CA PRO A 53 11.79 1.16 11.56
C PRO A 53 12.42 2.52 11.25
N GLN A 54 13.63 2.73 11.75
CA GLN A 54 14.39 3.95 11.47
C GLN A 54 15.25 3.78 10.23
N LEU A 55 15.26 4.79 9.35
CA LEU A 55 16.18 4.84 8.23
C LEU A 55 17.59 5.13 8.75
N GLN A 56 18.50 4.17 8.61
CA GLN A 56 19.92 4.36 8.90
C GLN A 56 20.66 4.67 7.60
N ASP A 57 21.44 5.76 7.60
CA ASP A 57 22.33 6.20 6.52
C ASP A 57 21.67 6.17 5.13
N ALA A 58 20.91 7.22 4.80
CA ALA A 58 20.31 7.39 3.48
C ALA A 58 21.39 7.38 2.39
N GLN A 59 21.41 6.34 1.55
CA GLN A 59 22.39 6.19 0.47
C GLN A 59 21.97 6.95 -0.78
N SER A 60 20.67 7.13 -0.97
CA SER A 60 20.11 7.76 -2.14
C SER A 60 18.83 8.49 -1.77
N ARG A 61 18.61 9.61 -2.45
CA ARG A 61 17.44 10.46 -2.27
C ARG A 61 16.94 10.91 -3.64
N VAL A 62 15.65 10.78 -3.84
CA VAL A 62 14.97 11.23 -5.06
C VAL A 62 13.83 12.17 -4.67
N ARG A 63 13.63 13.23 -5.45
CA ARG A 63 12.50 14.15 -5.34
C ARG A 63 11.63 14.00 -6.59
N ALA A 64 10.32 13.95 -6.39
CA ALA A 64 9.21 14.05 -7.36
C ALA A 64 9.38 13.33 -8.72
N GLY A 65 8.36 12.56 -9.13
CA GLY A 65 8.33 11.99 -10.48
C GLY A 65 9.17 10.73 -10.67
N LEU A 66 9.32 9.91 -9.63
CA LEU A 66 9.99 8.61 -9.69
C LEU A 66 9.45 7.69 -10.82
N TYR A 67 8.20 7.88 -11.26
CA TYR A 67 7.49 6.84 -12.01
C TYR A 67 6.60 7.25 -13.20
N PRO A 68 6.75 8.36 -13.92
CA PRO A 68 5.90 8.60 -15.11
C PRO A 68 6.05 7.51 -16.19
N HIS A 69 7.18 6.79 -16.20
CA HIS A 69 7.45 5.72 -17.18
C HIS A 69 7.23 4.28 -16.67
N ARG A 70 7.17 4.04 -15.35
CA ARG A 70 7.12 2.67 -14.80
C ARG A 70 5.76 2.29 -14.25
N PHE A 71 5.07 3.26 -13.67
CA PHE A 71 3.66 3.16 -13.36
C PHE A 71 2.98 4.24 -14.19
N PRO A 72 2.42 3.93 -15.37
CA PRO A 72 1.66 4.90 -16.18
C PRO A 72 0.31 5.21 -15.51
N ASN A 73 0.31 5.31 -14.18
CA ASN A 73 -0.79 5.78 -13.38
C ASN A 73 -0.90 7.29 -13.67
N GLY A 74 -2.13 7.77 -13.88
CA GLY A 74 -2.37 9.19 -14.12
C GLY A 74 -1.82 10.08 -12.99
N PRO A 75 -1.75 11.40 -13.19
CA PRO A 75 -1.12 12.34 -12.24
C PRO A 75 -1.66 12.23 -10.80
N VAL A 76 -2.90 11.77 -10.63
CA VAL A 76 -3.57 11.55 -9.33
C VAL A 76 -2.85 10.51 -8.44
N PHE A 77 -2.08 9.58 -9.03
CA PHE A 77 -1.33 8.55 -8.29
C PHE A 77 0.15 8.91 -8.08
N GLN A 78 0.58 10.10 -8.53
CA GLN A 78 1.94 10.60 -8.34
C GLN A 78 2.04 11.37 -7.02
N VAL A 79 1.91 10.65 -5.90
CA VAL A 79 1.85 11.23 -4.55
C VAL A 79 3.19 11.25 -3.82
N ILE A 80 4.25 10.66 -4.38
CA ILE A 80 5.58 10.64 -3.74
C ILE A 80 6.30 11.97 -3.99
N GLU A 81 6.41 12.79 -2.95
CA GLU A 81 7.14 14.08 -3.01
C GLU A 81 8.64 13.84 -2.93
N THR A 82 9.06 13.05 -1.94
CA THR A 82 10.47 12.69 -1.73
C THR A 82 10.56 11.26 -1.23
N MET A 83 11.65 10.58 -1.59
CA MET A 83 11.95 9.24 -1.09
C MET A 83 13.46 9.11 -0.83
N GLU A 84 13.79 8.41 0.24
CA GLU A 84 15.14 8.06 0.66
C GLU A 84 15.23 6.54 0.84
N LEU A 85 16.33 5.94 0.37
CA LEU A 85 16.59 4.50 0.51
C LEU A 85 17.88 4.29 1.32
N GLY A 86 17.80 3.41 2.33
CA GLY A 86 18.89 3.05 3.23
C GLY A 86 19.46 1.66 2.95
N ARG A 87 20.53 1.31 3.67
CA ARG A 87 21.35 0.09 3.44
C ARG A 87 20.64 -1.24 3.73
N ASN A 88 19.58 -1.23 4.53
CA ASN A 88 18.92 -2.43 5.05
C ASN A 88 17.54 -2.66 4.44
N HIS A 89 17.35 -2.32 3.16
CA HIS A 89 16.04 -2.38 2.50
C HIS A 89 14.95 -1.65 3.29
N VAL A 90 15.33 -0.50 3.86
CA VAL A 90 14.40 0.44 4.49
C VAL A 90 14.32 1.66 3.60
N ALA A 91 13.11 2.06 3.24
CA ALA A 91 12.86 3.32 2.57
C ALA A 91 11.95 4.21 3.40
N ARG A 92 12.14 5.52 3.23
CA ARG A 92 11.31 6.56 3.82
C ARG A 92 10.82 7.48 2.71
N ALA A 93 9.52 7.72 2.64
CA ALA A 93 8.93 8.57 1.61
C ALA A 93 7.90 9.53 2.20
N HIS A 94 7.95 10.79 1.78
CA HIS A 94 6.89 11.75 2.02
C HIS A 94 5.84 11.59 0.92
N LEU A 95 4.62 11.24 1.33
CA LEU A 95 3.47 11.08 0.44
C LEU A 95 2.51 12.24 0.67
N ALA A 96 2.05 12.88 -0.39
CA ALA A 96 1.07 13.96 -0.35
C ALA A 96 0.03 13.80 -1.45
N LEU A 97 -1.24 14.00 -1.10
CA LEU A 97 -2.32 14.03 -2.08
C LEU A 97 -2.18 15.22 -3.01
N THR A 98 -2.46 15.01 -4.30
CA THR A 98 -2.54 16.08 -5.29
C THR A 98 -3.87 16.85 -5.20
N SER A 99 -4.87 16.29 -4.51
CA SER A 99 -6.19 16.88 -4.29
C SER A 99 -6.79 16.29 -3.01
N PRO A 100 -7.55 17.07 -2.22
CA PRO A 100 -8.15 16.58 -0.98
C PRO A 100 -9.08 15.38 -1.26
N PRO A 101 -9.17 14.42 -0.33
CA PRO A 101 -10.06 13.28 -0.49
C PRO A 101 -11.51 13.77 -0.52
N PRO A 102 -12.40 13.13 -1.29
CA PRO A 102 -13.82 13.45 -1.25
C PRO A 102 -14.37 13.25 0.17
N GLU A 103 -15.33 14.09 0.58
CA GLU A 103 -15.99 13.97 1.88
C GLU A 103 -16.54 12.55 2.09
N GLY A 104 -16.21 11.92 3.22
CA GLY A 104 -16.64 10.56 3.54
C GLY A 104 -15.86 9.45 2.81
N GLY A 105 -14.81 9.79 2.04
CA GLY A 105 -13.93 8.82 1.42
C GLY A 105 -13.15 8.01 2.45
N PHE A 106 -13.24 6.68 2.38
CA PHE A 106 -12.43 5.78 3.19
C PHE A 106 -11.15 5.46 2.44
N LEU A 107 -10.01 5.77 3.08
CA LEU A 107 -8.65 5.57 2.60
C LEU A 107 -8.29 6.45 1.38
N PRO A 108 -7.25 7.29 1.46
CA PRO A 108 -6.65 7.84 0.26
C PRO A 108 -5.96 6.72 -0.52
N MET A 109 -6.72 6.03 -1.40
CA MET A 109 -6.24 4.94 -2.26
C MET A 109 -4.97 5.30 -3.02
N THR A 110 -4.80 6.59 -3.33
CA THR A 110 -3.60 7.16 -3.95
C THR A 110 -2.39 7.14 -3.04
N LEU A 111 -2.51 7.44 -1.74
CA LEU A 111 -1.42 7.27 -0.77
C LEU A 111 -1.05 5.80 -0.59
N MET A 112 -2.05 4.91 -0.61
CA MET A 112 -1.79 3.47 -0.53
C MET A 112 -1.04 2.96 -1.77
N ASP A 113 -1.47 3.36 -2.97
CA ASP A 113 -0.74 3.05 -4.21
C ASP A 113 0.69 3.62 -4.18
N GLY A 114 0.85 4.86 -3.71
CA GLY A 114 2.16 5.47 -3.49
C GLY A 114 3.04 4.65 -2.55
N ALA A 115 2.49 4.11 -1.46
CA ALA A 115 3.23 3.24 -0.56
C ALA A 115 3.64 1.91 -1.21
N PHE A 116 2.79 1.30 -2.05
CA PHE A 116 3.19 0.12 -2.84
C PHE A 116 4.32 0.43 -3.83
N GLN A 117 4.31 1.62 -4.44
CA GLN A 117 5.43 2.07 -5.29
C GLN A 117 6.72 2.23 -4.48
N VAL A 118 6.66 2.79 -3.26
CA VAL A 118 7.81 2.90 -2.34
C VAL A 118 8.34 1.51 -1.98
N GLU A 119 7.47 0.54 -1.71
CA GLU A 119 7.88 -0.83 -1.41
C GLU A 119 8.55 -1.51 -2.61
N SER A 120 7.97 -1.37 -3.81
CA SER A 120 8.56 -1.85 -5.06
C SER A 120 9.96 -1.23 -5.30
N ALA A 121 10.13 0.05 -4.98
CA ALA A 121 11.41 0.75 -5.05
C ALA A 121 12.42 0.22 -4.03
N THR A 122 11.95 -0.11 -2.82
CA THR A 122 12.76 -0.63 -1.70
C THR A 122 13.35 -2.00 -2.04
N ARG A 123 12.56 -2.85 -2.70
CA ARG A 123 13.02 -4.16 -3.23
C ARG A 123 14.09 -4.03 -4.30
N SER A 124 13.92 -3.06 -5.20
CA SER A 124 14.65 -3.04 -6.47
C SER A 124 15.72 -1.95 -6.57
N GLY A 125 15.96 -1.16 -5.52
CA GLY A 125 16.99 -0.11 -5.56
C GLY A 125 16.71 0.98 -6.59
N PHE A 126 15.43 1.30 -6.83
CA PHE A 126 14.96 2.14 -7.93
C PHE A 126 15.18 1.56 -9.33
N ASP A 127 15.35 0.24 -9.53
CA ASP A 127 15.36 -0.40 -10.86
C ASP A 127 13.98 -0.93 -11.30
N ARG A 128 13.91 -1.51 -12.51
CA ARG A 128 12.71 -1.77 -13.35
C ARG A 128 11.59 -2.64 -12.73
N TYR A 129 11.65 -3.01 -11.46
CA TYR A 129 10.63 -3.82 -10.84
C TYR A 129 9.38 -2.97 -10.52
N SER A 130 8.28 -3.28 -11.20
CA SER A 130 6.94 -2.77 -10.90
C SER A 130 6.07 -3.93 -10.46
N GLY A 131 6.09 -4.26 -9.17
CA GLY A 131 5.24 -5.33 -8.66
C GLY A 131 3.81 -4.85 -8.39
N LEU A 132 2.80 -5.71 -8.65
CA LEU A 132 1.42 -5.43 -8.21
C LEU A 132 1.16 -6.12 -6.86
N PRO A 133 0.51 -5.47 -5.90
CA PRO A 133 0.11 -6.10 -4.64
C PRO A 133 -0.66 -7.39 -4.89
N LYS A 134 -0.17 -8.50 -4.32
CA LYS A 134 -0.78 -9.83 -4.46
C LYS A 134 -1.50 -10.25 -3.19
N HIS A 135 -0.84 -10.08 -2.05
CA HIS A 135 -1.31 -10.52 -0.74
C HIS A 135 -0.63 -9.70 0.34
N PHE A 136 -1.31 -9.46 1.44
CA PHE A 136 -0.74 -9.02 2.70
C PHE A 136 -1.37 -9.80 3.85
N THR A 137 -0.64 -10.01 4.94
CA THR A 137 -1.10 -10.81 6.08
C THR A 137 -2.13 -10.06 6.91
N SER A 138 -1.85 -8.79 7.19
CA SER A 138 -2.71 -7.93 8.00
C SER A 138 -2.51 -6.47 7.62
N MET A 139 -3.55 -5.68 7.86
CA MET A 139 -3.46 -4.23 7.82
C MET A 139 -4.31 -3.68 8.97
N VAL A 140 -3.71 -2.82 9.79
CA VAL A 140 -4.40 -2.11 10.85
C VAL A 140 -4.49 -0.64 10.48
N TRP A 141 -5.70 -0.08 10.62
CA TRP A 141 -6.02 1.31 10.30
C TRP A 141 -6.51 2.06 11.55
N MET A 142 -5.93 3.22 11.83
CA MET A 142 -6.37 4.05 12.96
C MET A 142 -7.52 4.98 12.55
N PRO A 143 -8.46 5.29 13.47
CA PRO A 143 -9.43 6.36 13.28
C PRO A 143 -8.70 7.66 12.95
N GLY A 144 -8.93 8.20 11.75
CA GLY A 144 -8.26 9.41 11.26
C GLY A 144 -7.40 9.19 10.01
N PHE A 145 -6.96 7.96 9.72
CA PHE A 145 -6.15 7.70 8.52
C PHE A 145 -6.85 8.08 7.22
N ALA A 146 -8.18 7.96 7.17
CA ALA A 146 -8.99 8.33 6.01
C ALA A 146 -8.96 9.85 5.68
N GLN A 147 -8.62 10.70 6.66
CA GLN A 147 -8.55 12.16 6.50
C GLN A 147 -7.13 12.66 6.21
N VAL A 148 -6.17 11.74 6.09
CA VAL A 148 -4.76 12.10 5.95
C VAL A 148 -4.49 12.55 4.53
N GLU A 149 -4.08 13.81 4.40
CA GLU A 149 -3.65 14.39 3.12
C GLU A 149 -2.15 14.18 2.87
N GLN A 150 -1.38 14.02 3.94
CA GLN A 150 0.07 13.83 3.90
C GLN A 150 0.50 12.82 4.94
N ALA A 151 1.34 11.87 4.53
CA ALA A 151 1.87 10.85 5.41
C ALA A 151 3.36 10.63 5.14
N LEU A 152 4.10 10.32 6.19
CA LEU A 152 5.41 9.69 6.06
C LEU A 152 5.18 8.18 5.93
N CYS A 153 5.58 7.62 4.79
CA CYS A 153 5.59 6.20 4.53
C CYS A 153 6.98 5.63 4.86
N ILE A 154 7.04 4.58 5.66
CA ILE A 154 8.26 3.79 5.85
C ILE A 154 7.99 2.40 5.30
N ALA A 155 8.82 1.96 4.37
CA ALA A 155 8.77 0.62 3.81
C ALA A 155 9.97 -0.19 4.27
N THR A 156 9.74 -1.43 4.63
CA THR A 156 10.81 -2.42 4.83
C THR A 156 10.57 -3.60 3.91
N THR A 157 11.66 -4.21 3.46
CA THR A 157 11.60 -5.46 2.70
C THR A 157 12.56 -6.46 3.33
N GLU A 158 12.04 -7.62 3.66
CA GLU A 158 12.83 -8.80 3.95
C GLU A 158 12.84 -9.68 2.70
N ASP A 159 14.03 -9.95 2.16
CA ASP A 159 14.20 -10.84 1.02
C ASP A 159 14.69 -12.19 1.54
N ASP A 160 13.75 -13.13 1.71
CA ASP A 160 14.12 -14.54 1.86
C ASP A 160 14.19 -15.18 0.46
N SER A 161 15.00 -16.22 0.30
CA SER A 161 15.25 -16.89 -0.99
C SER A 161 13.99 -17.43 -1.71
N THR A 162 12.82 -17.38 -1.08
CA THR A 162 11.56 -17.98 -1.57
C THR A 162 10.39 -16.99 -1.64
N THR A 163 10.36 -15.98 -0.77
CA THR A 163 9.29 -14.99 -0.65
C THR A 163 9.87 -13.69 -0.11
N SER A 164 9.72 -12.61 -0.85
CA SER A 164 10.07 -11.29 -0.32
C SER A 164 8.84 -10.68 0.34
N LEU A 165 8.96 -10.38 1.64
CA LEU A 165 7.88 -9.85 2.48
C LEU A 165 8.15 -8.38 2.79
N GLY A 166 7.17 -7.54 2.51
CA GLY A 166 7.23 -6.11 2.77
C GLY A 166 6.39 -5.72 3.98
N GLU A 167 6.83 -4.70 4.71
CA GLU A 167 5.96 -3.97 5.64
C GLU A 167 5.85 -2.51 5.21
N LEU A 168 4.68 -1.92 5.49
CA LEU A 168 4.39 -0.52 5.20
C LEU A 168 3.82 0.16 6.43
N TRP A 169 4.46 1.25 6.82
CA TRP A 169 4.07 2.07 7.95
C TRP A 169 3.67 3.44 7.46
N PHE A 170 2.48 3.91 7.86
CA PHE A 170 2.05 5.28 7.66
C PHE A 170 2.13 5.99 9.00
N VAL A 171 2.91 7.06 9.06
CA VAL A 171 3.06 7.88 10.25
C VAL A 171 2.77 9.34 9.94
N ASP A 172 2.20 10.04 10.91
CA ASP A 172 1.92 11.46 10.78
C ASP A 172 3.13 12.34 11.15
N SER A 173 2.94 13.66 11.07
CA SER A 173 3.96 14.65 11.44
C SER A 173 4.35 14.60 12.93
N GLN A 174 3.52 13.99 13.78
CA GLN A 174 3.77 13.78 15.19
C GLN A 174 4.39 12.40 15.48
N GLN A 175 4.81 11.66 14.44
CA GLN A 175 5.36 10.30 14.53
C GLN A 175 4.38 9.26 15.08
N ARG A 176 3.06 9.53 15.03
CA ARG A 176 2.04 8.57 15.41
C ARG A 176 1.75 7.64 14.25
N ILE A 177 1.66 6.34 14.53
CA ILE A 177 1.27 5.35 13.52
C ILE A 177 -0.20 5.53 13.18
N LEU A 178 -0.47 5.79 11.91
CA LEU A 178 -1.81 5.93 11.33
C LEU A 178 -2.30 4.60 10.73
N SER A 179 -1.39 3.83 10.16
CA SER A 179 -1.67 2.53 9.58
C SER A 179 -0.40 1.69 9.52
N HIS A 180 -0.55 0.38 9.65
CA HIS A 180 0.53 -0.58 9.48
C HIS A 180 0.04 -1.78 8.67
N LEU A 181 0.74 -2.12 7.60
CA LEU A 181 0.46 -3.27 6.74
C LEU A 181 1.66 -4.22 6.78
N GLN A 182 1.38 -5.49 7.04
CA GLN A 182 2.39 -6.54 7.25
C GLN A 182 2.31 -7.65 6.21
N GLY A 183 3.47 -8.22 5.88
CA GLY A 183 3.58 -9.39 5.01
C GLY A 183 3.12 -9.13 3.58
N LEU A 184 3.35 -7.91 3.08
CA LEU A 184 3.07 -7.55 1.70
C LEU A 184 3.90 -8.40 0.75
N THR A 185 3.24 -8.97 -0.24
CA THR A 185 3.87 -9.61 -1.38
C THR A 185 3.44 -8.88 -2.64
N LEU A 186 4.41 -8.61 -3.49
CA LEU A 186 4.17 -8.09 -4.83
C LEU A 186 4.34 -9.23 -5.84
N THR A 187 3.50 -9.26 -6.86
CA THR A 187 3.74 -10.12 -8.03
C THR A 187 5.00 -9.65 -8.75
N ALA A 188 5.88 -10.58 -9.13
CA ALA A 188 6.92 -10.26 -10.09
C ALA A 188 6.27 -9.96 -11.42
N GLN A 189 6.32 -8.70 -11.88
CA GLN A 189 6.05 -8.43 -13.27
C GLN A 189 7.23 -8.96 -14.08
N VAL A 190 6.96 -9.96 -14.91
CA VAL A 190 7.89 -10.45 -15.92
C VAL A 190 8.37 -9.24 -16.73
N PRO A 191 9.68 -9.05 -16.96
CA PRO A 191 10.16 -7.98 -17.80
C PRO A 191 9.43 -8.07 -19.14
N ARG A 192 8.83 -6.97 -19.62
CA ARG A 192 8.45 -6.91 -21.03
C ARG A 192 9.76 -7.06 -21.82
N LEU A 193 9.90 -8.20 -22.50
CA LEU A 193 10.94 -8.45 -23.52
C LEU A 193 10.80 -7.44 -24.66
#